data_AF-A0A959WBJ8-F1
#
_entry.id   AF-A0A959WBJ8-F1
#
_cell.length_a   1.000
_cell.length_b   1.000
_cell.length_c   1.000
_cell.angle_alpha   90.00
_cell.angle_beta   90.00
_cell.angle_gamma   90.00
#
_symmetry.space_group_name_H-M   'P 1'
#
loop_
_entity.id
_entity.type
_entity.pdbx_description
1 polymer ?
#
loop_
_entity_poly.entity_id
_entity_poly.type
_entity_poly.pdbx_seq_one_letter_code
_entity_poly.pdbx_strand_id
1 'polypeptide(L)'
;MDRIRRIAGREDGQAAPEYAGVVLLVATLLSIVLTMAGSALPGGSLARALASKLVCAVGSAGACGEEAAALDPSSPTEAVYGSELAAMLDERAPEISFEPDDFVSLPVDYRECRNRSCADSIRHGSLEHTQTGLEPTVFTHVIDCRDPEAAAAAGYDCSGERAGNVYLQYWLYYPDSATHGFGASGYHEDDWEGYQVKVDPETGQAEARASSHHGYNGRGGDPINDVGITAGKPGWDSVLGHLHVAAGSHAGMTERGDEDDRWLAPPNLRLIPLEPIAEAGDAPEFEITPPWGKGVWSDPEATGT
;
A
#
# COMPACT_ATOMS: atom_id res chain seq x y z
N MET A 1 -3.24 -85.83 3.34
CA MET A 1 -1.97 -85.13 3.05
C MET A 1 -2.24 -84.10 1.99
N ASP A 2 -1.82 -82.87 2.28
CA ASP A 2 -1.66 -81.68 1.42
C ASP A 2 -2.83 -81.10 0.64
N ARG A 3 -3.41 -80.05 1.24
CA ARG A 3 -3.93 -78.89 0.51
C ARG A 3 -3.44 -77.61 1.20
N ILE A 4 -2.15 -77.27 0.99
CA ILE A 4 -1.61 -75.98 1.43
C ILE A 4 -1.95 -74.93 0.37
N ARG A 5 -2.76 -73.96 0.81
CA ARG A 5 -3.09 -72.71 0.13
C ARG A 5 -1.81 -71.91 -0.21
N ARG A 6 -1.69 -71.46 -1.46
CA ARG A 6 -1.09 -70.15 -1.77
C ARG A 6 -2.14 -69.34 -2.54
N ILE A 7 -2.82 -68.46 -1.82
CA ILE A 7 -3.42 -67.27 -2.42
C ILE A 7 -2.43 -66.17 -2.06
N ALA A 8 -1.48 -65.89 -2.97
CA ALA A 8 -0.75 -64.64 -2.92
C ALA A 8 -1.78 -63.56 -3.23
N GLY A 9 -2.14 -62.77 -2.22
CA GLY A 9 -2.98 -61.59 -2.41
C GLY A 9 -2.27 -60.69 -3.41
N ARG A 10 -2.93 -60.46 -4.54
CA ARG A 10 -2.49 -59.52 -5.55
C ARG A 10 -2.86 -58.14 -5.02
N GLU A 11 -1.87 -57.33 -4.65
CA GLU A 11 -2.03 -55.99 -4.09
C GLU A 11 -2.43 -54.96 -5.17
N ASP A 12 -3.41 -55.30 -6.02
CA ASP A 12 -3.95 -54.37 -7.00
C ASP A 12 -5.19 -53.69 -6.39
N GLY A 13 -4.97 -52.60 -5.66
CA GLY A 13 -6.04 -51.82 -5.04
C GLY A 13 -5.56 -50.41 -4.62
N GLN A 14 -6.48 -49.52 -4.27
CA GLN A 14 -6.18 -48.13 -3.87
C GLN A 14 -5.31 -48.01 -2.60
N ALA A 15 -5.00 -49.14 -1.94
CA ALA A 15 -4.09 -49.24 -0.80
C ALA A 15 -2.71 -49.82 -1.18
N ALA A 16 -2.45 -50.05 -2.47
CA ALA A 16 -1.14 -50.48 -2.94
C ALA A 16 -0.10 -49.39 -2.67
N PRO A 17 1.11 -49.75 -2.21
CA PRO A 17 2.16 -48.76 -1.91
C PRO A 17 2.51 -47.90 -3.12
N GLU A 18 2.37 -48.43 -4.34
CA GLU A 18 2.56 -47.68 -5.59
C GLU A 18 1.47 -46.61 -5.79
N TYR A 19 0.21 -46.92 -5.45
CA TYR A 19 -0.90 -45.96 -5.57
C TYR A 19 -0.77 -44.83 -4.53
N ALA A 20 -0.43 -45.19 -3.29
CA ALA A 20 -0.13 -44.21 -2.25
C ALA A 20 1.06 -43.32 -2.64
N GLY A 21 2.12 -43.89 -3.21
CA GLY A 21 3.28 -43.16 -3.70
C GLY A 21 2.94 -42.18 -4.83
N VAL A 22 2.12 -42.58 -5.79
CA VAL A 22 1.67 -41.69 -6.89
C VAL A 22 0.79 -40.56 -6.36
N VAL A 23 -0.15 -40.84 -5.44
CA VAL A 23 -0.99 -39.78 -4.83
C VAL A 23 -0.12 -38.78 -4.07
N LEU A 24 0.88 -39.25 -3.32
CA LEU A 24 1.81 -38.38 -2.60
C LEU A 24 2.65 -37.53 -3.54
N LEU A 25 3.15 -38.12 -4.64
CA LEU A 25 3.92 -37.42 -5.67
C LEU A 25 3.10 -36.35 -6.37
N VAL A 26 1.85 -36.67 -6.74
CA VAL A 26 0.93 -35.70 -7.39
C VAL A 26 0.58 -34.58 -6.43
N ALA A 27 0.33 -34.88 -5.16
CA ALA A 27 0.09 -33.87 -4.13
C ALA A 27 1.31 -32.96 -3.92
N THR A 28 2.53 -33.51 -3.87
CA THR A 28 3.75 -32.69 -3.75
C THR A 28 3.99 -31.84 -4.99
N LEU A 29 3.80 -32.38 -6.19
CA LEU A 29 3.93 -31.61 -7.43
C LEU A 29 2.89 -30.48 -7.50
N LEU A 30 1.64 -30.72 -7.10
CA LEU A 30 0.62 -29.68 -7.00
C LEU A 30 0.99 -28.61 -5.97
N SER A 31 1.51 -28.99 -4.80
CA SER A 31 1.99 -28.03 -3.80
C SER A 31 3.18 -27.21 -4.29
N ILE A 32 4.11 -27.81 -5.04
CA ILE A 32 5.24 -27.10 -5.66
C ILE A 32 4.74 -26.11 -6.73
N VAL A 33 3.78 -26.52 -7.56
CA VAL A 33 3.20 -25.63 -8.58
C VAL A 33 2.44 -24.48 -7.92
N LEU A 34 1.66 -24.73 -6.86
CA LEU A 34 0.93 -23.70 -6.12
C LEU A 34 1.87 -22.72 -5.40
N THR A 35 3.01 -23.19 -4.88
CA THR A 35 4.01 -22.32 -4.26
C THR A 35 4.80 -21.50 -5.30
N MET A 36 5.10 -22.07 -6.47
CA MET A 36 5.75 -21.35 -7.56
C MET A 36 4.83 -20.36 -8.29
N ALA A 37 3.51 -20.58 -8.27
CA ALA A 37 2.53 -19.69 -8.90
C ALA A 37 2.27 -18.40 -8.10
N GLY A 38 2.76 -18.29 -6.86
CA GLY A 38 2.63 -17.09 -6.04
C GLY A 38 1.18 -16.77 -5.63
N SER A 39 0.96 -15.55 -5.12
CA SER A 39 -0.31 -15.02 -4.60
C SER A 39 -1.40 -14.82 -5.66
N ALA A 40 -1.14 -15.14 -6.94
CA ALA A 40 -2.06 -14.94 -8.05
C ALA A 40 -3.31 -15.86 -8.03
N LEU A 41 -3.41 -16.77 -7.06
CA LEU A 41 -4.54 -17.68 -6.90
C LEU A 41 -5.27 -17.43 -5.56
N PRO A 42 -6.62 -17.43 -5.54
CA PRO A 42 -7.39 -17.35 -4.30
C PRO A 42 -6.94 -18.44 -3.30
N GLY A 43 -6.48 -18.02 -2.12
CA GLY A 43 -6.01 -18.92 -1.06
C GLY A 43 -4.50 -19.20 -1.01
N GLY A 44 -3.69 -18.57 -1.88
CA GLY A 44 -2.22 -18.68 -1.85
C GLY A 44 -1.59 -18.26 -0.52
N SER A 45 -2.13 -17.23 0.13
CA SER A 45 -1.68 -16.75 1.46
C SER A 45 -1.89 -17.81 2.56
N LEU A 46 -3.06 -18.47 2.58
CA LEU A 46 -3.36 -19.56 3.51
C LEU A 46 -2.47 -20.79 3.25
N ALA A 47 -2.28 -21.15 1.97
CA ALA A 47 -1.40 -22.25 1.59
C ALA A 47 0.05 -22.00 2.03
N ARG A 48 0.53 -20.76 1.90
CA ARG A 48 1.87 -20.33 2.34
C ARG A 48 2.01 -20.36 3.87
N ALA A 49 1.00 -19.88 4.59
CA ALA A 49 0.97 -19.92 6.06
C ALA A 49 0.92 -21.36 6.62
N LEU A 50 0.20 -22.26 5.95
CA LEU A 50 0.18 -23.68 6.32
C LEU A 50 1.51 -24.36 5.96
N ALA A 51 2.09 -24.05 4.80
CA ALA A 51 3.40 -24.57 4.39
C ALA A 51 4.51 -24.15 5.38
N SER A 52 4.53 -22.88 5.82
CA SER A 52 5.53 -22.42 6.80
C SER A 52 5.46 -23.18 8.12
N LYS A 53 4.25 -23.44 8.63
CA LYS A 53 4.03 -24.22 9.85
C LYS A 53 4.38 -25.70 9.68
N LEU A 54 4.12 -26.29 8.52
CA LEU A 54 4.45 -27.68 8.22
C LEU A 54 5.96 -27.89 8.03
N VAL A 55 6.64 -27.01 7.29
CA VAL A 55 8.10 -27.08 7.08
C VAL A 55 8.84 -26.99 8.41
N CYS A 56 8.45 -26.06 9.29
CA CYS A 56 9.08 -25.96 10.61
C CYS A 56 8.66 -27.05 11.60
N ALA A 57 7.53 -27.74 11.39
CA ALA A 57 7.14 -28.89 12.22
C ALA A 57 7.87 -30.19 11.81
N VAL A 58 8.29 -30.31 10.55
CA VAL A 58 8.96 -31.50 10.00
C VAL A 58 10.50 -31.38 10.09
N GLY A 59 11.04 -30.17 10.09
CA GLY A 59 12.47 -29.91 10.28
C GLY A 59 12.96 -30.31 11.68
N SER A 60 13.69 -31.41 11.76
CA SER A 60 14.31 -31.87 13.01
C SER A 60 15.42 -30.91 13.43
N ALA A 61 15.20 -30.12 14.48
CA ALA A 61 16.20 -29.34 15.21
C ALA A 61 17.14 -28.45 14.36
N GLY A 62 16.78 -27.17 14.21
CA GLY A 62 17.76 -26.07 14.07
C GLY A 62 17.95 -25.47 12.67
N ALA A 63 17.29 -25.96 11.63
CA ALA A 63 17.39 -25.41 10.27
C ALA A 63 16.03 -24.94 9.72
N CYS A 64 15.38 -23.98 10.38
CA CYS A 64 14.34 -23.14 9.75
C CYS A 64 14.97 -21.82 9.29
N GLY A 65 16.05 -21.89 8.50
CA GLY A 65 16.82 -20.70 8.11
C GLY A 65 16.44 -20.17 6.74
N GLU A 66 16.63 -20.97 5.70
CA GLU A 66 16.53 -20.50 4.31
C GLU A 66 15.13 -20.68 3.71
N GLU A 67 14.47 -21.81 4.00
CA GLU A 67 13.13 -22.12 3.47
C GLU A 67 12.02 -21.37 4.21
N ALA A 68 12.25 -20.99 5.47
CA ALA A 68 11.38 -20.10 6.23
C ALA A 68 11.58 -18.62 5.84
N ALA A 69 12.82 -18.20 5.53
CA ALA A 69 13.10 -16.85 5.03
C ALA A 69 12.49 -16.58 3.65
N ALA A 70 12.30 -17.61 2.81
CA ALA A 70 11.53 -17.50 1.56
C ALA A 70 10.00 -17.28 1.79
N LEU A 71 9.55 -17.39 3.04
CA LEU A 71 8.17 -17.18 3.47
C LEU A 71 8.03 -15.95 4.40
N ASP A 72 9.15 -15.28 4.74
CA ASP A 72 9.11 -13.98 5.39
C ASP A 72 8.52 -12.94 4.44
N PRO A 73 7.79 -11.94 4.96
CA PRO A 73 7.26 -10.87 4.14
C PRO A 73 8.40 -10.19 3.38
N SER A 74 8.22 -10.04 2.07
CA SER A 74 9.24 -9.49 1.17
C SER A 74 9.36 -7.97 1.28
N SER A 75 8.39 -7.32 1.92
CA SER A 75 8.34 -5.87 2.14
C SER A 75 7.68 -5.53 3.49
N PRO A 76 7.89 -4.30 4.02
CA PRO A 76 7.16 -3.80 5.17
C PRO A 76 5.63 -3.80 4.98
N THR A 77 5.14 -3.49 3.77
CA THR A 77 3.71 -3.50 3.45
C THR A 77 3.13 -4.91 3.47
N GLU A 78 3.85 -5.93 2.97
CA GLU A 78 3.43 -7.33 3.07
C GLU A 78 3.40 -7.81 4.53
N ALA A 79 4.32 -7.33 5.36
CA ALA A 79 4.36 -7.67 6.79
C ALA A 79 3.14 -7.16 7.56
N VAL A 80 2.61 -5.99 7.20
CA VAL A 80 1.47 -5.35 7.88
C VAL A 80 0.13 -5.74 7.26
N TYR A 81 0.00 -5.67 5.94
CA TYR A 81 -1.29 -5.86 5.24
C TYR A 81 -1.47 -7.26 4.64
N GLY A 82 -0.41 -8.06 4.59
CA GLY A 82 -0.39 -9.31 3.84
C GLY A 82 -0.22 -9.10 2.32
N SER A 83 0.03 -10.20 1.62
CA SER A 83 0.49 -10.18 0.22
C SER A 83 -0.51 -9.60 -0.77
N GLU A 84 -1.81 -9.77 -0.54
CA GLU A 84 -2.86 -9.30 -1.46
C GLU A 84 -2.93 -7.77 -1.45
N LEU A 85 -3.07 -7.18 -0.27
CA LEU A 85 -3.18 -5.73 -0.10
C LEU A 85 -1.86 -5.03 -0.40
N ALA A 86 -0.72 -5.64 -0.08
CA ALA A 86 0.59 -5.12 -0.48
C ALA A 86 0.75 -5.07 -2.00
N ALA A 87 0.37 -6.13 -2.73
CA ALA A 87 0.38 -6.12 -4.19
C ALA A 87 -0.58 -5.07 -4.78
N MET A 88 -1.74 -4.87 -4.14
CA MET A 88 -2.69 -3.82 -4.55
C MET A 88 -2.12 -2.41 -4.33
N LEU A 89 -1.37 -2.19 -3.24
CA LEU A 89 -0.63 -0.95 -3.01
C LEU A 89 0.42 -0.73 -4.09
N ASP A 90 1.22 -1.74 -4.42
CA ASP A 90 2.25 -1.62 -5.45
C ASP A 90 1.64 -1.35 -6.84
N GLU A 91 0.53 -2.01 -7.18
CA GLU A 91 -0.17 -1.81 -8.46
C GLU A 91 -0.79 -0.41 -8.59
N ARG A 92 -1.25 0.16 -7.48
CA ARG A 92 -2.03 1.42 -7.47
C ARG A 92 -1.25 2.62 -6.94
N ALA A 93 0.04 2.47 -6.66
CA ALA A 93 0.91 3.56 -6.29
C ALA A 93 0.96 4.61 -7.43
N PRO A 94 0.83 5.91 -7.12
CA PRO A 94 0.79 6.94 -8.16
C PRO A 94 2.20 7.24 -8.71
N GLU A 95 2.27 7.60 -9.99
CA GLU A 95 3.34 8.49 -10.46
C GLU A 95 3.07 9.88 -9.89
N ILE A 96 4.06 10.44 -9.19
CA ILE A 96 3.98 11.79 -8.61
C ILE A 96 4.64 12.75 -9.59
N SER A 97 3.90 13.69 -10.15
CA SER A 97 4.39 14.75 -11.02
C SER A 97 4.35 16.09 -10.29
N PHE A 98 5.31 16.96 -10.58
CA PHE A 98 5.45 18.23 -9.88
C PHE A 98 5.34 19.40 -10.84
N GLU A 99 4.62 20.43 -10.40
CA GLU A 99 4.56 21.71 -11.13
C GLU A 99 5.97 22.30 -11.30
N PRO A 100 6.26 22.97 -12.43
CA PRO A 100 7.57 23.56 -12.67
C PRO A 100 7.96 24.67 -11.69
N ASP A 101 9.13 24.50 -11.06
CA ASP A 101 9.80 25.54 -10.27
C ASP A 101 11.33 25.40 -10.37
N ASP A 102 12.11 26.29 -9.72
CA ASP A 102 13.57 26.26 -9.66
C ASP A 102 14.10 25.02 -8.91
N PHE A 103 13.32 24.50 -7.97
CA PHE A 103 13.57 23.27 -7.21
C PHE A 103 12.23 22.60 -6.87
N VAL A 104 12.28 21.36 -6.38
CA VAL A 104 11.10 20.64 -5.88
C VAL A 104 11.43 19.98 -4.55
N SER A 105 10.53 20.09 -3.57
CA SER A 105 10.59 19.28 -2.34
C SER A 105 10.06 17.88 -2.65
N LEU A 106 10.85 16.83 -2.42
CA LEU A 106 10.40 15.45 -2.59
C LEU A 106 9.79 14.91 -1.29
N PRO A 107 8.83 13.98 -1.36
CA PRO A 107 8.27 13.37 -0.17
C PRO A 107 9.33 12.50 0.51
N VAL A 108 9.51 12.65 1.82
CA VAL A 108 10.57 11.97 2.58
C VAL A 108 10.01 11.33 3.85
N ASP A 109 10.78 10.43 4.43
CA ASP A 109 10.48 9.93 5.77
C ASP A 109 10.79 11.03 6.81
N TYR A 110 9.75 11.52 7.49
CA TYR A 110 9.89 12.57 8.51
C TYR A 110 10.83 12.16 9.66
N ARG A 111 11.07 10.86 9.85
CA ARG A 111 11.99 10.34 10.86
C ARG A 111 13.46 10.50 10.45
N GLU A 112 13.71 10.68 9.16
CA GLU A 112 15.03 10.88 8.56
C GLU A 112 15.28 12.36 8.22
N CYS A 113 14.26 13.08 7.76
CA CYS A 113 14.37 14.45 7.27
C CYS A 113 13.13 15.27 7.63
N ARG A 114 13.32 16.37 8.38
CA ARG A 114 12.30 17.41 8.64
C ARG A 114 12.81 18.81 8.29
N ASN A 115 13.72 18.87 7.32
CA ASN A 115 14.23 20.14 6.84
C ASN A 115 14.30 20.11 5.31
N ARG A 116 13.85 21.18 4.68
CA ARG A 116 13.82 21.29 3.22
C ARG A 116 15.16 20.98 2.55
N SER A 117 16.28 21.35 3.16
CA SER A 117 17.62 21.09 2.60
C SER A 117 17.96 19.62 2.35
N CYS A 118 17.29 18.67 3.01
CA CYS A 118 17.44 17.24 2.72
C CYS A 118 16.40 16.67 1.76
N ALA A 119 15.25 17.33 1.58
CA ALA A 119 14.16 16.89 0.72
C ALA A 119 14.27 17.43 -0.73
N ASP A 120 14.95 18.55 -0.94
CA ASP A 120 14.96 19.25 -2.24
C ASP A 120 15.66 18.48 -3.37
N SER A 121 15.17 18.72 -4.59
CA SER A 121 15.81 18.40 -5.85
C SER A 121 15.79 19.56 -6.84
N ILE A 122 16.91 19.79 -7.54
CA ILE A 122 17.00 20.74 -8.67
C ILE A 122 16.95 20.02 -10.02
N ARG A 123 16.95 18.68 -10.01
CA ARG A 123 16.98 17.89 -11.25
C ARG A 123 15.62 17.94 -11.92
N HIS A 124 15.64 17.84 -13.24
CA HIS A 124 14.44 17.69 -14.07
C HIS A 124 14.32 16.24 -14.55
N GLY A 125 13.13 15.86 -15.01
CA GLY A 125 12.85 14.53 -15.51
C GLY A 125 12.45 13.52 -14.43
N SER A 126 12.77 12.25 -14.67
CA SER A 126 12.56 11.18 -13.70
C SER A 126 13.51 11.33 -12.51
N LEU A 127 12.94 11.36 -11.31
CA LEU A 127 13.64 11.49 -10.05
C LEU A 127 13.70 10.13 -9.35
N GLU A 128 14.79 9.90 -8.63
CA GLU A 128 15.04 8.67 -7.87
C GLU A 128 15.45 8.98 -6.42
N HIS A 129 16.11 10.11 -6.19
CA HIS A 129 16.65 10.50 -4.89
C HIS A 129 16.59 12.02 -4.73
N THR A 130 16.56 12.48 -3.47
CA THR A 130 16.78 13.90 -3.14
C THR A 130 18.22 14.32 -3.46
N GLN A 131 18.53 15.62 -3.38
CA GLN A 131 19.90 16.12 -3.59
C GLN A 131 20.88 15.62 -2.53
N THR A 132 20.37 15.23 -1.36
CA THR A 132 21.18 14.64 -0.28
C THR A 132 21.25 13.11 -0.35
N GLY A 133 20.54 12.49 -1.31
CA GLY A 133 20.56 11.06 -1.56
C GLY A 133 19.51 10.26 -0.79
N LEU A 134 18.49 10.91 -0.21
CA LEU A 134 17.38 10.20 0.43
C LEU A 134 16.45 9.60 -0.63
N GLU A 135 15.89 8.43 -0.31
CA GLU A 135 14.87 7.78 -1.13
C GLU A 135 13.51 8.47 -0.91
N PRO A 136 12.81 8.87 -1.99
CA PRO A 136 11.46 9.38 -1.91
C PRO A 136 10.55 8.36 -1.22
N THR A 137 9.81 8.82 -0.22
CA THR A 137 9.07 7.94 0.70
C THR A 137 7.60 8.28 0.68
N VAL A 138 6.75 7.25 0.59
CA VAL A 138 5.31 7.36 0.68
C VAL A 138 4.82 6.46 1.79
N PHE A 139 4.11 7.05 2.73
CA PHE A 139 3.49 6.35 3.83
C PHE A 139 2.16 5.74 3.38
N THR A 140 1.84 4.53 3.80
CA THR A 140 0.63 3.84 3.36
C THR A 140 -0.31 3.56 4.51
N HIS A 141 -1.61 3.53 4.22
CA HIS A 141 -2.65 3.04 5.12
C HIS A 141 -3.71 2.31 4.30
N VAL A 142 -4.27 1.22 4.84
CA VAL A 142 -5.32 0.43 4.16
C VAL A 142 -6.53 0.26 5.07
N ILE A 143 -7.71 0.52 4.50
CA ILE A 143 -9.00 0.20 5.14
C ILE A 143 -9.71 -0.84 4.27
N ASP A 144 -9.77 -2.07 4.77
CA ASP A 144 -10.43 -3.18 4.08
C ASP A 144 -11.88 -3.34 4.59
N CYS A 145 -12.83 -2.83 3.81
CA CYS A 145 -14.26 -2.88 4.13
C CYS A 145 -14.98 -4.12 3.57
N ARG A 146 -14.25 -5.12 3.06
CA ARG A 146 -14.84 -6.39 2.60
C ARG A 146 -15.47 -7.20 3.74
N ASP A 147 -14.94 -7.04 4.96
CA ASP A 147 -15.50 -7.55 6.20
C ASP A 147 -15.81 -6.38 7.16
N PRO A 148 -17.04 -5.85 7.14
CA PRO A 148 -17.41 -4.71 7.99
C PRO A 148 -17.32 -5.00 9.49
N GLU A 149 -17.46 -6.25 9.93
CA GLU A 149 -17.34 -6.60 11.35
C GLU A 149 -15.88 -6.53 11.81
N ALA A 150 -14.97 -7.08 11.00
CA ALA A 150 -13.53 -6.98 11.26
C ALA A 150 -13.04 -5.53 11.21
N ALA A 151 -13.49 -4.75 10.22
CA ALA A 151 -13.11 -3.35 10.09
C ALA A 151 -13.60 -2.49 11.27
N ALA A 152 -14.85 -2.70 11.72
CA ALA A 152 -15.37 -2.02 12.90
C ALA A 152 -14.61 -2.38 14.19
N ALA A 153 -14.15 -3.63 14.32
CA ALA A 153 -13.30 -4.04 15.44
C ALA A 153 -11.93 -3.35 15.45
N ALA A 154 -11.43 -2.96 14.28
CA ALA A 154 -10.22 -2.16 14.11
C ALA A 154 -10.48 -0.64 14.18
N GLY A 155 -11.74 -0.20 14.38
CA GLY A 155 -12.11 1.20 14.55
C GLY A 155 -12.45 1.95 13.26
N TYR A 156 -12.65 1.25 12.15
CA TYR A 156 -13.01 1.85 10.86
C TYR A 156 -14.53 1.86 10.63
N ASP A 157 -15.04 2.94 10.03
CA ASP A 157 -16.41 2.99 9.53
C ASP A 157 -16.47 2.36 8.14
N CYS A 158 -16.99 1.14 8.05
CA CYS A 158 -17.23 0.44 6.78
C CYS A 158 -18.73 0.27 6.47
N SER A 159 -19.55 1.22 6.93
CA SER A 159 -20.99 1.21 6.70
C SER A 159 -21.42 1.96 5.43
N GLY A 160 -22.62 1.64 4.94
CA GLY A 160 -23.22 2.32 3.79
C GLY A 160 -22.43 2.08 2.50
N GLU A 161 -22.11 3.15 1.78
CA GLU A 161 -21.37 3.09 0.51
C GLU A 161 -19.92 2.60 0.68
N ARG A 162 -19.41 2.56 1.91
CA ARG A 162 -18.07 2.06 2.21
C ARG A 162 -17.98 0.54 2.18
N ALA A 163 -19.08 -0.13 2.51
CA ALA A 163 -19.12 -1.58 2.66
C ALA A 163 -18.74 -2.28 1.35
N GLY A 164 -17.88 -3.29 1.45
CA GLY A 164 -17.42 -4.10 0.32
C GLY A 164 -16.20 -3.53 -0.42
N ASN A 165 -15.83 -2.27 -0.20
CA ASN A 165 -14.68 -1.65 -0.87
C ASN A 165 -13.35 -1.88 -0.13
N VAL A 166 -12.24 -1.68 -0.84
CA VAL A 166 -10.90 -1.55 -0.24
C VAL A 166 -10.39 -0.14 -0.51
N TYR A 167 -9.90 0.53 0.53
CA TYR A 167 -9.34 1.87 0.41
C TYR A 167 -7.84 1.83 0.67
N LEU A 168 -7.09 2.36 -0.29
CA LEU A 168 -5.65 2.52 -0.22
C LEU A 168 -5.36 4.00 -0.06
N GLN A 169 -4.60 4.36 0.97
CA GLN A 169 -4.18 5.73 1.21
C GLN A 169 -2.66 5.82 1.12
N TYR A 170 -2.19 6.79 0.37
CA TYR A 170 -0.79 7.13 0.16
C TYR A 170 -0.58 8.53 0.72
N TRP A 171 0.29 8.67 1.71
CA TRP A 171 0.56 9.91 2.43
C TRP A 171 1.99 10.36 2.18
N LEU A 172 2.14 11.63 1.83
CA LEU A 172 3.37 12.28 1.47
C LEU A 172 3.69 13.29 2.56
N TYR A 173 4.89 13.20 3.11
CA TYR A 173 5.38 14.20 4.06
C TYR A 173 6.40 15.11 3.38
N TYR A 174 6.16 16.42 3.48
CA TYR A 174 7.10 17.45 3.06
C TYR A 174 7.55 18.27 4.29
N PRO A 175 8.85 18.57 4.45
CA PRO A 175 9.33 19.34 5.60
C PRO A 175 8.72 20.74 5.76
N ASP A 176 8.33 21.35 4.66
CA ASP A 176 7.67 22.65 4.61
C ASP A 176 6.67 22.70 3.45
N SER A 177 5.82 23.72 3.46
CA SER A 177 4.89 24.08 2.39
C SER A 177 4.77 25.60 2.33
N ALA A 178 4.59 26.13 1.13
CA ALA A 178 4.52 27.55 0.84
C ALA A 178 3.60 27.83 -0.36
N THR A 179 2.34 28.20 -0.11
CA THR A 179 1.42 28.55 -1.19
C THR A 179 1.89 29.81 -1.93
N HIS A 180 2.18 29.65 -3.23
CA HIS A 180 2.56 30.75 -4.11
C HIS A 180 1.52 31.88 -4.08
N GLY A 181 2.01 33.12 -3.95
CA GLY A 181 1.17 34.33 -3.89
C GLY A 181 0.65 34.70 -2.49
N PHE A 182 0.76 33.82 -1.49
CA PHE A 182 0.33 34.10 -0.11
C PHE A 182 1.47 34.52 0.83
N GLY A 183 2.72 34.41 0.37
CA GLY A 183 3.90 34.78 1.15
C GLY A 183 3.96 34.02 2.48
N ALA A 184 4.37 34.69 3.55
CA ALA A 184 4.49 34.08 4.88
C ALA A 184 3.16 33.55 5.45
N SER A 185 2.02 34.00 4.94
CA SER A 185 0.70 33.52 5.39
C SER A 185 0.28 32.20 4.76
N GLY A 186 0.94 31.77 3.68
CA GLY A 186 0.76 30.45 3.08
C GLY A 186 1.88 29.47 3.41
N TYR A 187 2.75 29.82 4.36
CA TYR A 187 3.86 28.97 4.78
C TYR A 187 3.54 28.25 6.08
N HIS A 188 3.91 26.97 6.14
CA HIS A 188 3.98 26.20 7.38
C HIS A 188 5.06 25.11 7.27
N GLU A 189 5.54 24.64 8.41
CA GLU A 189 6.37 23.44 8.49
C GLU A 189 5.48 22.19 8.39
N ASP A 190 6.10 21.02 8.23
CA ASP A 190 5.47 19.70 8.40
C ASP A 190 4.15 19.49 7.63
N ASP A 191 4.25 19.46 6.32
CA ASP A 191 3.10 19.27 5.46
C ASP A 191 2.82 17.79 5.19
N TRP A 192 1.52 17.46 5.18
CA TRP A 192 1.02 16.11 4.97
C TRP A 192 -0.06 16.13 3.90
N GLU A 193 0.28 15.57 2.75
CA GLU A 193 -0.61 15.44 1.60
C GLU A 193 -0.92 13.96 1.32
N GLY A 194 -2.00 13.70 0.59
CA GLY A 194 -2.59 12.39 0.43
C GLY A 194 -3.07 12.14 -0.99
N TYR A 195 -2.87 10.91 -1.46
CA TYR A 195 -3.52 10.33 -2.63
C TYR A 195 -4.27 9.09 -2.18
N GLN A 196 -5.54 8.96 -2.56
CA GLN A 196 -6.40 7.87 -2.10
C GLN A 196 -6.99 7.15 -3.29
N VAL A 197 -7.13 5.83 -3.14
CA VAL A 197 -7.75 4.96 -4.14
C VAL A 197 -8.83 4.14 -3.44
N LYS A 198 -10.05 4.20 -3.96
CA LYS A 198 -11.14 3.31 -3.62
C LYS A 198 -11.22 2.22 -4.67
N VAL A 199 -11.23 0.97 -4.25
CA VAL A 199 -11.29 -0.20 -5.13
C VAL A 199 -12.53 -1.01 -4.80
N ASP A 200 -13.35 -1.28 -5.81
CA ASP A 200 -14.36 -2.33 -5.76
C ASP A 200 -13.67 -3.66 -6.09
N PRO A 201 -13.52 -4.58 -5.11
CA PRO A 201 -12.81 -5.84 -5.32
C PRO A 201 -13.61 -6.85 -6.13
N GLU A 202 -14.93 -6.69 -6.28
CA GLU A 202 -15.76 -7.58 -7.10
C GLU A 202 -15.62 -7.27 -8.58
N THR A 203 -15.56 -5.98 -8.93
CA THR A 203 -15.48 -5.54 -10.33
C THR A 203 -14.07 -5.14 -10.77
N GLY A 204 -13.17 -4.86 -9.83
CA GLY A 204 -11.86 -4.29 -10.07
C GLY A 204 -11.88 -2.80 -10.45
N GLN A 205 -13.06 -2.16 -10.47
CA GLN A 205 -13.18 -0.73 -10.70
C GLN A 205 -12.52 0.04 -9.56
N ALA A 206 -11.94 1.18 -9.90
CA ALA A 206 -11.36 2.06 -8.89
C ALA A 206 -11.56 3.52 -9.24
N GLU A 207 -11.61 4.32 -8.18
CA GLU A 207 -11.63 5.77 -8.22
C GLU A 207 -10.48 6.29 -7.36
N ALA A 208 -9.96 7.47 -7.68
CA ALA A 208 -8.95 8.14 -6.90
C ALA A 208 -9.29 9.60 -6.63
N ARG A 209 -8.60 10.15 -5.63
CA ARG A 209 -8.64 11.56 -5.25
C ARG A 209 -7.32 11.96 -4.60
N ALA A 210 -7.00 13.24 -4.63
CA ALA A 210 -5.81 13.80 -4.00
C ALA A 210 -6.22 14.90 -3.02
N SER A 211 -5.53 15.04 -1.88
CA SER A 211 -5.82 16.13 -0.94
C SER A 211 -5.46 17.47 -1.54
N SER A 212 -6.22 18.50 -1.16
CA SER A 212 -5.92 19.91 -1.45
C SER A 212 -6.43 20.71 -0.25
N HIS A 213 -5.49 21.24 0.53
CA HIS A 213 -5.73 22.00 1.76
C HIS A 213 -6.65 21.29 2.77
N HIS A 214 -7.96 21.59 2.74
CA HIS A 214 -8.97 21.08 3.67
C HIS A 214 -9.90 20.03 3.05
N GLY A 215 -9.65 19.60 1.81
CA GLY A 215 -10.48 18.60 1.15
C GLY A 215 -9.76 17.78 0.10
N TYR A 216 -10.51 17.30 -0.89
CA TYR A 216 -9.99 16.41 -1.94
C TYR A 216 -10.42 16.82 -3.35
N ASN A 217 -9.46 16.77 -4.26
CA ASN A 217 -9.62 17.03 -5.68
C ASN A 217 -9.59 15.73 -6.50
N GLY A 218 -10.38 15.71 -7.57
CA GLY A 218 -10.20 14.80 -8.71
C GLY A 218 -9.38 15.48 -9.80
N ARG A 219 -9.62 15.17 -11.09
CA ARG A 219 -8.84 15.76 -12.19
C ARG A 219 -8.95 17.28 -12.33
N GLY A 220 -10.11 17.84 -12.02
CA GLY A 220 -10.46 19.23 -12.36
C GLY A 220 -10.19 20.26 -11.25
N GLY A 221 -9.64 19.82 -10.12
CA GLY A 221 -9.60 20.61 -8.89
C GLY A 221 -11.01 20.91 -8.33
N ASP A 222 -11.06 21.56 -7.18
CA ASP A 222 -12.26 22.18 -6.63
C ASP A 222 -11.86 23.52 -6.04
N PRO A 223 -12.33 24.66 -6.60
CA PRO A 223 -11.96 25.97 -6.12
C PRO A 223 -12.26 26.20 -4.63
N ILE A 224 -13.18 25.43 -4.02
CA ILE A 224 -13.47 25.50 -2.58
C ILE A 224 -12.35 24.84 -1.76
N ASN A 225 -11.82 23.72 -2.25
CA ASN A 225 -10.68 23.06 -1.64
C ASN A 225 -9.41 23.90 -1.83
N ASP A 226 -9.20 24.42 -3.04
CA ASP A 226 -7.99 25.15 -3.42
C ASP A 226 -7.83 26.49 -2.68
N VAL A 227 -8.92 27.07 -2.16
CA VAL A 227 -8.86 28.27 -1.30
C VAL A 227 -8.72 27.95 0.18
N GLY A 228 -8.81 26.68 0.58
CA GLY A 228 -8.59 26.23 1.96
C GLY A 228 -9.59 26.82 2.96
N ILE A 229 -10.86 27.02 2.59
CA ILE A 229 -11.88 27.55 3.54
C ILE A 229 -12.67 26.41 4.20
N THR A 230 -13.07 25.40 3.43
CA THR A 230 -13.82 24.22 3.90
C THR A 230 -13.58 23.04 2.97
N ALA A 231 -13.83 21.82 3.45
CA ALA A 231 -13.98 20.66 2.58
C ALA A 231 -15.10 20.88 1.55
N GLY A 232 -14.76 20.76 0.28
CA GLY A 232 -15.66 20.76 -0.87
C GLY A 232 -16.26 19.37 -1.14
N LYS A 233 -16.37 19.00 -2.41
CA LYS A 233 -16.89 17.67 -2.80
C LYS A 233 -15.90 16.56 -2.40
N PRO A 234 -16.35 15.28 -2.36
CA PRO A 234 -15.48 14.15 -1.99
C PRO A 234 -14.27 13.91 -2.90
N GLY A 235 -14.24 14.46 -4.11
CA GLY A 235 -13.07 14.43 -4.99
C GLY A 235 -12.85 13.14 -5.79
N TRP A 236 -13.66 12.08 -5.59
CA TRP A 236 -13.51 10.82 -6.33
C TRP A 236 -13.66 11.00 -7.84
N ASP A 237 -12.71 10.44 -8.59
CA ASP A 237 -12.68 10.44 -10.04
C ASP A 237 -12.06 9.13 -10.57
N SER A 238 -12.33 8.83 -11.84
CA SER A 238 -11.81 7.69 -12.59
C SER A 238 -10.37 7.83 -13.09
N VAL A 239 -9.71 8.98 -12.89
CA VAL A 239 -8.29 9.12 -13.25
C VAL A 239 -7.43 8.51 -12.14
N LEU A 240 -6.64 7.51 -12.50
CA LEU A 240 -5.84 6.70 -11.58
C LEU A 240 -4.35 6.82 -11.91
N GLY A 241 -3.50 6.50 -10.93
CA GLY A 241 -2.07 6.33 -11.13
C GLY A 241 -1.27 7.62 -11.31
N HIS A 242 -1.91 8.78 -11.14
CA HIS A 242 -1.26 10.08 -11.23
C HIS A 242 -1.60 10.95 -10.02
N LEU A 243 -0.59 11.57 -9.45
CA LEU A 243 -0.70 12.65 -8.48
C LEU A 243 0.11 13.84 -9.01
N HIS A 244 -0.57 14.89 -9.43
CA HIS A 244 0.06 16.20 -9.64
C HIS A 244 0.16 16.91 -8.31
N VAL A 245 1.33 17.45 -8.01
CA VAL A 245 1.63 18.22 -6.80
C VAL A 245 1.95 19.66 -7.22
N ALA A 246 1.08 20.59 -6.81
CA ALA A 246 1.28 22.02 -7.06
C ALA A 246 2.54 22.52 -6.35
N ALA A 247 3.27 23.42 -7.01
CA ALA A 247 4.53 23.94 -6.50
C ALA A 247 4.27 24.76 -5.23
N GLY A 248 5.04 24.44 -4.19
CA GLY A 248 4.98 25.14 -2.91
C GLY A 248 3.84 24.71 -2.01
N SER A 249 2.57 24.74 -2.46
CA SER A 249 1.42 24.40 -1.59
C SER A 249 1.17 22.90 -1.41
N HIS A 250 1.80 22.06 -2.23
CA HIS A 250 1.63 20.62 -2.33
C HIS A 250 0.19 20.11 -2.55
N ALA A 251 -0.75 21.01 -2.84
CA ALA A 251 -2.11 20.67 -3.20
C ALA A 251 -2.14 19.73 -4.41
N GLY A 252 -2.88 18.65 -4.26
CA GLY A 252 -2.90 17.52 -5.17
C GLY A 252 -4.05 17.52 -6.17
N MET A 253 -3.81 16.96 -7.36
CA MET A 253 -4.85 16.59 -8.34
C MET A 253 -4.53 15.22 -8.93
N THR A 254 -5.56 14.49 -9.41
CA THR A 254 -5.38 13.14 -9.97
C THR A 254 -4.96 13.13 -11.45
N GLU A 255 -4.71 14.30 -12.04
CA GLU A 255 -4.30 14.45 -13.44
C GLU A 255 -3.00 15.25 -13.48
N ARG A 256 -2.05 14.76 -14.28
CA ARG A 256 -0.75 15.41 -14.49
C ARG A 256 -0.94 16.78 -15.16
N GLY A 257 -0.19 17.78 -14.73
CA GLY A 257 -0.14 19.08 -15.39
C GLY A 257 0.62 19.03 -16.71
N ASP A 258 0.16 19.78 -17.71
CA ASP A 258 0.78 19.82 -19.05
C ASP A 258 2.24 20.31 -19.02
N GLU A 259 2.59 21.14 -18.03
CA GLU A 259 3.91 21.73 -17.90
C GLU A 259 4.83 20.93 -16.96
N ASP A 260 4.31 19.91 -16.25
CA ASP A 260 5.05 19.11 -15.27
C ASP A 260 6.28 18.44 -15.89
N ASP A 261 7.46 18.84 -15.43
CA ASP A 261 8.74 18.42 -15.99
C ASP A 261 9.56 17.50 -15.09
N ARG A 262 9.06 17.24 -13.88
CA ARG A 262 9.65 16.38 -12.85
C ARG A 262 8.65 15.34 -12.41
N TRP A 263 9.10 14.09 -12.22
CA TRP A 263 8.24 13.04 -11.71
C TRP A 263 8.98 11.94 -10.95
N LEU A 264 8.28 11.30 -10.02
CA LEU A 264 8.65 10.06 -9.35
C LEU A 264 7.80 8.93 -9.89
N ALA A 265 8.43 7.92 -10.50
CA ALA A 265 7.74 6.72 -10.91
C ALA A 265 7.49 5.80 -9.69
N PRO A 266 6.43 4.98 -9.69
CA PRO A 266 6.13 4.08 -8.56
C PRO A 266 7.31 3.21 -8.09
N PRO A 267 8.15 2.62 -8.97
CA PRO A 267 9.32 1.85 -8.53
C PRO A 267 10.39 2.66 -7.78
N ASN A 268 10.34 3.98 -7.85
CA ASN A 268 11.25 4.90 -7.16
C ASN A 268 10.68 5.36 -5.80
N LEU A 269 9.54 4.82 -5.38
CA LEU A 269 8.88 5.15 -4.11
C LEU A 269 9.15 4.05 -3.09
N ARG A 270 9.64 4.45 -1.91
CA ARG A 270 9.70 3.57 -0.74
C ARG A 270 8.37 3.63 0.00
N LEU A 271 7.62 2.53 -0.02
CA LEU A 271 6.33 2.42 0.69
C LEU A 271 6.53 1.99 2.15
N ILE A 272 5.92 2.73 3.09
CA ILE A 272 6.03 2.46 4.53
C ILE A 272 4.64 2.42 5.18
N PRO A 273 4.21 1.30 5.80
CA PRO A 273 2.93 1.25 6.50
C PRO A 273 2.91 2.16 7.73
N LEU A 274 1.80 2.89 7.91
CA LEU A 274 1.60 3.84 9.00
C LEU A 274 1.11 3.20 10.30
N GLU A 275 0.54 2.00 10.27
CA GLU A 275 -0.06 1.37 11.45
C GLU A 275 0.94 1.22 12.59
N PRO A 276 2.18 0.69 12.37
CA PRO A 276 3.16 0.59 13.46
C PRO A 276 3.60 1.95 14.00
N ILE A 277 3.56 3.00 13.17
CA ILE A 277 3.95 4.37 13.55
C ILE A 277 2.84 5.01 14.40
N ALA A 278 1.60 4.90 13.95
CA ALA A 278 0.43 5.42 14.66
C ALA A 278 0.24 4.71 16.01
N GLU A 279 0.45 3.39 16.06
CA GLU A 279 0.33 2.58 17.28
C GLU A 279 1.42 2.88 18.31
N ALA A 280 2.64 3.23 17.88
CA ALA A 280 3.74 3.56 18.79
C ALA A 280 3.42 4.80 19.64
N GLY A 281 2.68 5.76 19.07
CA GLY A 281 2.20 6.95 19.79
C GLY A 281 3.30 7.91 20.25
N ASP A 282 4.50 7.79 19.69
CA ASP A 282 5.68 8.61 20.01
C ASP A 282 6.08 9.55 18.86
N ALA A 283 5.19 9.71 17.87
CA ALA A 283 5.38 10.65 16.79
C ALA A 283 5.52 12.09 17.34
N PRO A 284 6.40 12.90 16.74
CA PRO A 284 6.60 14.26 17.17
C PRO A 284 5.37 15.13 16.86
N GLU A 285 5.35 16.35 17.40
CA GLU A 285 4.36 17.35 16.97
C GLU A 285 4.63 17.76 15.51
N PHE A 286 3.56 17.93 14.75
CA PHE A 286 3.53 18.41 13.38
C PHE A 286 2.64 19.65 13.31
N GLU A 287 2.98 20.62 12.48
CA GLU A 287 2.13 21.80 12.26
C GLU A 287 0.82 21.43 11.53
N ILE A 288 0.89 20.54 10.53
CA ILE A 288 -0.30 19.93 9.93
C ILE A 288 -0.61 18.59 10.58
N THR A 289 -1.89 18.36 10.88
CA THR A 289 -2.39 17.11 11.46
C THR A 289 -1.88 15.90 10.66
N PRO A 290 -1.13 14.97 11.28
CA PRO A 290 -0.62 13.79 10.59
C PRO A 290 -1.76 12.85 10.21
N PRO A 291 -1.54 11.90 9.27
CA PRO A 291 -2.59 11.06 8.70
C PRO A 291 -3.51 10.39 9.73
N TRP A 292 -2.95 9.81 10.79
CA TRP A 292 -3.70 9.12 11.84
C TRP A 292 -4.52 10.02 12.76
N GLY A 293 -4.37 11.35 12.65
CA GLY A 293 -5.23 12.34 13.31
C GLY A 293 -6.37 12.85 12.43
N LYS A 294 -6.37 12.53 11.12
CA LYS A 294 -7.36 13.01 10.17
C LYS A 294 -8.61 12.12 10.21
N GLY A 295 -9.79 12.70 9.96
CA GLY A 295 -11.04 11.93 9.94
C GLY A 295 -11.03 10.80 8.90
N VAL A 296 -10.32 11.01 7.80
CA VAL A 296 -10.18 10.03 6.71
C VAL A 296 -9.45 8.73 7.11
N TRP A 297 -8.70 8.77 8.21
CA TRP A 297 -8.03 7.59 8.77
C TRP A 297 -9.03 6.53 9.23
N SER A 298 -10.15 6.95 9.82
CA SER A 298 -11.20 6.04 10.30
C SER A 298 -12.40 5.96 9.35
N ASP A 299 -12.66 7.03 8.61
CA ASP A 299 -13.75 7.14 7.65
C ASP A 299 -13.18 7.39 6.24
N PRO A 300 -12.96 6.37 5.41
CA PRO A 300 -12.32 6.53 4.10
C PRO A 300 -13.07 7.44 3.12
N GLU A 301 -14.33 7.76 3.38
CA GLU A 301 -15.17 8.63 2.55
C GLU A 301 -15.28 10.06 3.12
N ALA A 302 -14.59 10.35 4.24
CA ALA A 302 -14.52 11.69 4.79
C ALA A 302 -14.01 12.68 3.73
N THR A 303 -14.64 13.85 3.67
CA THR A 303 -14.31 14.88 2.67
C THR A 303 -13.26 15.87 3.15
N GLY A 304 -12.93 15.86 4.44
CA GLY A 304 -11.93 16.72 5.06
C GLY A 304 -10.59 16.03 5.30
N THR A 305 -9.54 16.83 5.36
CA THR A 305 -8.15 16.47 5.67
C THR A 305 -7.69 17.07 6.99
#